data_AF-B1XW59-F1
#
_entry.id   AF-B1XW59-F1
#
_cell.length_a   1.000
_cell.length_b   1.000
_cell.length_c   1.000
_cell.angle_alpha   90.00
_cell.angle_beta   90.00
_cell.angle_gamma   90.00
#
_symmetry.space_group_name_H-M   'P 1'
#
loop_
_entity.id
_entity.type
_entity.pdbx_description
1 polymer ?
#
loop_
_entity_poly.entity_id
_entity_poly.type
_entity_poly.pdbx_seq_one_letter_code
_entity_poly.pdbx_strand_id
1 'polypeptide(L)'
;MTRPILPSQQIHPAVRERVARLHADIIAQVQAAIEAHPVVVIGMSGNPFPRKARRLLDAAGIAHHDLDFGSYLSQWRRRNALKMWTGWPTFPMVFVHGQLVGGASDLQRLLASGELALMLRQPDRA
;
A
#
# COMPACT_ATOMS: atom_id res chain seq x y z
N MET A 1 4.23 20.41 -4.67
CA MET A 1 2.95 20.65 -5.38
C MET A 1 2.06 19.43 -5.20
N THR A 2 0.81 19.61 -4.78
CA THR A 2 -0.15 18.52 -4.56
C THR A 2 -0.82 18.13 -5.88
N ARG A 3 -0.93 16.84 -6.19
CA ARG A 3 -1.66 16.36 -7.37
C ARG A 3 -3.15 16.74 -7.24
N PRO A 4 -3.77 17.37 -8.26
CA PRO A 4 -5.20 17.69 -8.20
C PRO A 4 -6.05 16.41 -8.16
N ILE A 5 -7.09 16.41 -7.33
CA ILE A 5 -8.11 15.35 -7.24
C ILE A 5 -9.47 16.00 -7.50
N LEU A 6 -10.34 15.33 -8.26
CA LEU A 6 -11.70 15.81 -8.55
C LEU A 6 -12.49 15.98 -7.24
N PRO A 7 -12.91 17.20 -6.86
CA PRO A 7 -13.66 17.42 -5.63
C PRO A 7 -15.02 16.70 -5.67
N SER A 8 -15.48 16.20 -4.52
CA SER A 8 -16.75 15.45 -4.44
C SER A 8 -17.98 16.30 -4.81
N GLN A 9 -17.90 17.62 -4.66
CA GLN A 9 -18.94 18.56 -5.09
C GLN A 9 -19.09 18.62 -6.62
N GLN A 10 -18.02 18.32 -7.36
CA GLN A 10 -18.03 18.25 -8.83
C GLN A 10 -18.49 16.88 -9.35
N ILE A 11 -18.81 15.94 -8.44
CA ILE A 11 -19.38 14.63 -8.79
C ILE A 11 -20.91 14.72 -8.67
N HIS A 12 -21.60 14.39 -9.77
CA HIS A 12 -23.06 14.37 -9.82
C HIS A 12 -23.64 13.47 -8.70
N PRO A 13 -24.68 13.91 -7.96
CA PRO A 13 -25.22 13.18 -6.81
C PRO A 13 -25.57 11.71 -7.12
N ALA A 14 -26.17 11.44 -8.29
CA ALA A 14 -26.57 10.10 -8.71
C ALA A 14 -25.42 9.07 -8.84
N VAL A 15 -24.17 9.52 -8.93
CA VAL A 15 -23.00 8.61 -9.03
C VAL A 15 -22.03 8.74 -7.85
N ARG A 16 -22.27 9.68 -6.94
CA ARG A 16 -21.36 9.98 -5.83
C ARG A 16 -21.17 8.78 -4.90
N GLU A 17 -22.24 8.09 -4.56
CA GLU A 17 -22.18 6.91 -3.70
C GLU A 17 -21.41 5.76 -4.37
N ARG A 18 -21.62 5.55 -5.68
CA ARG A 18 -20.88 4.55 -6.44
C ARG A 18 -19.38 4.84 -6.42
N VAL A 19 -18.98 6.10 -6.61
CA VAL A 19 -17.56 6.48 -6.54
C VAL A 19 -16.99 6.24 -5.14
N ALA A 20 -17.74 6.61 -4.09
CA ALA A 20 -17.29 6.45 -2.71
C ALA A 20 -17.13 4.98 -2.26
N ARG A 21 -17.99 4.09 -2.77
CA ARG A 21 -18.02 2.68 -2.33
C ARG A 21 -17.32 1.69 -3.27
N LEU A 22 -16.89 2.13 -4.46
CA LEU A 22 -16.30 1.24 -5.46
C LEU A 22 -15.05 0.55 -4.90
N HIS A 23 -15.16 -0.76 -4.67
CA HIS A 23 -14.09 -1.58 -4.08
C HIS A 23 -13.59 -1.09 -2.71
N ALA A 24 -14.48 -0.48 -1.91
CA ALA A 24 -14.14 -0.04 -0.56
C ALA A 24 -13.73 -1.20 0.37
N ASP A 25 -14.18 -2.42 0.07
CA ASP A 25 -13.87 -3.63 0.83
C ASP A 25 -12.36 -3.95 0.87
N ILE A 26 -11.65 -3.81 -0.25
CA ILE A 26 -10.19 -4.06 -0.26
C ILE A 26 -9.42 -2.93 0.42
N ILE A 27 -9.93 -1.69 0.37
CA ILE A 27 -9.31 -0.56 1.06
C ILE A 27 -9.44 -0.78 2.56
N ALA A 28 -10.64 -1.15 3.04
CA ALA A 28 -10.87 -1.49 4.44
C ALA A 28 -9.99 -2.66 4.90
N GLN A 29 -9.83 -3.70 4.07
CA GLN A 29 -8.93 -4.81 4.39
C GLN A 29 -7.48 -4.35 4.56
N VAL A 30 -7.00 -3.47 3.69
CA VAL A 30 -5.65 -2.91 3.79
C VAL A 30 -5.51 -2.00 5.00
N GLN A 31 -6.49 -1.15 5.29
CA GLN A 31 -6.51 -0.28 6.47
C GLN A 31 -6.40 -1.10 7.76
N ALA A 32 -7.22 -2.15 7.89
CA ALA A 32 -7.14 -3.04 9.04
C ALA A 32 -5.76 -3.72 9.17
N ALA A 33 -5.14 -4.11 8.05
CA ALA A 33 -3.83 -4.72 8.07
C ALA A 33 -2.72 -3.75 8.50
N ILE A 34 -2.74 -2.49 8.03
CA ILE A 34 -1.73 -1.49 8.40
C ILE A 34 -1.89 -0.96 9.82
N GLU A 35 -3.09 -1.09 10.41
CA GLU A 35 -3.34 -0.83 11.83
C GLU A 35 -2.86 -2.00 12.70
N ALA A 36 -3.00 -3.24 12.23
CA ALA A 36 -2.67 -4.43 13.00
C ALA A 36 -1.20 -4.85 12.94
N HIS A 37 -0.43 -4.38 11.95
CA HIS A 37 0.95 -4.84 11.73
C HIS A 37 1.91 -3.68 11.47
N PRO A 38 3.09 -3.67 12.10
CA PRO A 38 4.11 -2.63 11.88
C PRO A 38 4.59 -2.52 10.43
N VAL A 39 4.66 -3.64 9.70
CA VAL A 39 5.08 -3.65 8.28
C VAL A 39 4.08 -4.44 7.47
N VAL A 40 3.55 -3.82 6.42
CA VAL A 40 2.63 -4.46 5.48
C VAL A 40 3.13 -4.29 4.05
N VAL A 41 3.19 -5.38 3.29
CA VAL A 41 3.55 -5.39 1.88
C VAL A 41 2.35 -5.81 1.05
N ILE A 42 1.81 -4.86 0.29
CA ILE A 42 0.71 -5.11 -0.62
C ILE A 42 1.28 -5.43 -2.00
N GLY A 43 0.86 -6.55 -2.57
CA GLY A 43 1.34 -7.07 -3.84
C GLY A 43 0.25 -7.66 -4.71
N MET A 44 0.72 -8.43 -5.69
CA MET A 44 -0.13 -9.21 -6.59
C MET A 44 0.67 -10.42 -7.10
N SER A 45 -0.02 -11.52 -7.37
CA SER A 45 0.60 -12.73 -7.88
C SER A 45 1.21 -12.52 -9.26
N GLY A 46 2.40 -13.09 -9.46
CA GLY A 46 3.16 -12.99 -10.71
C GLY A 46 4.08 -11.77 -10.80
N ASN A 47 3.89 -10.73 -9.97
CA ASN A 47 4.77 -9.56 -9.97
C ASN A 47 6.09 -9.88 -9.21
N PRO A 48 7.28 -9.70 -9.83
CA PRO A 48 8.55 -9.96 -9.17
C PRO A 48 8.92 -8.94 -8.08
N PHE A 49 8.40 -7.70 -8.13
CA PHE A 49 8.78 -6.65 -7.19
C PHE A 49 8.25 -6.84 -5.76
N PRO A 50 7.00 -7.30 -5.52
CA PRO A 50 6.57 -7.69 -4.18
C PRO A 50 7.46 -8.79 -3.57
N ARG A 51 7.83 -9.80 -4.37
CA ARG A 51 8.79 -10.83 -3.93
C ARG A 51 10.16 -10.25 -3.56
N LYS A 52 10.64 -9.26 -4.33
CA LYS A 52 11.88 -8.55 -4.00
C LYS A 52 11.76 -7.81 -2.66
N ALA A 53 10.66 -7.10 -2.42
CA ALA A 53 10.44 -6.38 -1.15
C ALA A 53 10.40 -7.33 0.05
N ARG A 54 9.64 -8.43 -0.04
CA ARG A 54 9.57 -9.47 1.01
C ARG A 54 10.95 -10.03 1.34
N ARG A 55 11.72 -10.42 0.33
CA ARG A 55 13.10 -10.91 0.49
C ARG A 55 14.04 -9.91 1.17
N LEU A 56 13.89 -8.62 0.87
CA LEU A 56 14.68 -7.58 1.54
C LEU A 56 14.35 -7.49 3.04
N LEU A 57 13.08 -7.62 3.40
CA LEU A 57 12.63 -7.64 4.80
C LEU A 57 13.08 -8.93 5.50
N ASP A 58 12.92 -10.08 4.86
CA ASP A 58 13.38 -11.38 5.36
C ASP A 58 14.88 -11.35 5.66
N ALA A 59 15.69 -10.85 4.71
CA ALA A 59 17.13 -10.74 4.87
C ALA A 59 17.54 -9.78 6.00
N ALA A 60 16.70 -8.78 6.29
CA ALA A 60 16.90 -7.85 7.40
C ALA A 60 16.32 -8.35 8.73
N GLY A 61 15.68 -9.53 8.76
CA GLY A 61 15.02 -10.07 9.96
C GLY A 61 13.78 -9.28 10.39
N ILE A 62 13.13 -8.57 9.47
CA ILE A 62 11.97 -7.72 9.75
C ILE A 62 10.68 -8.50 9.46
N ALA A 63 9.91 -8.77 10.51
CA ALA A 63 8.59 -9.37 10.39
C ALA A 63 7.65 -8.47 9.59
N HIS A 64 6.86 -9.05 8.71
CA HIS A 64 5.94 -8.33 7.84
C HIS A 64 4.69 -9.13 7.52
N HIS A 65 3.60 -8.42 7.23
CA HIS A 65 2.33 -9.00 6.80
C HIS A 65 2.12 -8.76 5.30
N ASP A 66 1.70 -9.79 4.58
CA ASP A 66 1.57 -9.77 3.13
C ASP A 66 0.11 -9.84 2.69
N LEU A 67 -0.29 -8.96 1.78
CA LEU A 67 -1.59 -9.01 1.11
C LEU A 67 -1.40 -9.02 -0.41
N ASP A 68 -1.91 -10.06 -1.08
CA ASP A 68 -1.86 -10.17 -2.55
C ASP A 68 -3.25 -10.10 -3.16
N PHE A 69 -3.43 -9.21 -4.14
CA PHE A 69 -4.73 -8.99 -4.79
C PHE A 69 -4.71 -9.41 -6.27
N GLY A 70 -5.07 -10.66 -6.56
CA GLY A 70 -5.17 -11.19 -7.93
C GLY A 70 -3.83 -11.22 -8.69
N SER A 71 -3.88 -11.22 -10.01
CA SER A 71 -2.69 -11.34 -10.88
C SER A 71 -2.73 -10.37 -12.08
N TYR A 72 -1.76 -10.46 -12.99
CA TYR A 72 -1.81 -9.69 -14.25
C TYR A 72 -3.07 -10.00 -15.07
N LEU A 73 -3.66 -11.19 -14.88
CA LEU A 73 -4.83 -11.66 -15.62
C LEU A 73 -6.14 -11.45 -14.86
N SER A 74 -6.12 -10.98 -13.60
CA SER A 74 -7.33 -10.89 -12.77
C SER A 74 -7.34 -9.68 -11.84
N GLN A 75 -8.53 -9.25 -11.42
CA GLN A 75 -8.74 -8.24 -10.36
C GLN A 75 -8.06 -6.86 -10.56
N TRP A 76 -7.67 -6.50 -11.79
CA TRP A 76 -7.01 -5.21 -12.07
C TRP A 76 -7.88 -4.01 -11.66
N ARG A 77 -9.20 -4.08 -11.86
CA ARG A 77 -10.16 -3.02 -11.45
C ARG A 77 -10.19 -2.82 -9.94
N ARG A 78 -10.20 -3.93 -9.18
CA ARG A 78 -10.12 -3.92 -7.71
C ARG A 78 -8.82 -3.24 -7.28
N ARG A 79 -7.67 -3.73 -7.73
CA ARG A 79 -6.36 -3.14 -7.41
C ARG A 79 -6.24 -1.65 -7.76
N ASN A 80 -6.95 -1.16 -8.78
CA ASN A 80 -6.91 0.25 -9.13
C ASN A 80 -7.43 1.14 -8.00
N ALA A 81 -8.38 0.67 -7.19
CA ALA A 81 -8.87 1.42 -6.03
C ALA A 81 -7.76 1.70 -5.01
N LEU A 82 -6.84 0.74 -4.78
CA LEU A 82 -5.67 0.95 -3.90
C LEU A 82 -4.73 2.04 -4.44
N LYS A 83 -4.51 2.09 -5.75
CA LYS A 83 -3.70 3.13 -6.40
C LYS A 83 -4.36 4.50 -6.33
N MET A 84 -5.68 4.55 -6.47
CA MET A 84 -6.43 5.79 -6.34
C MET A 84 -6.40 6.32 -4.90
N TRP A 85 -6.58 5.43 -3.91
CA TRP A 85 -6.57 5.77 -2.49
C TRP A 85 -5.20 6.26 -2.01
N THR A 86 -4.13 5.50 -2.27
CA THR A 86 -2.76 5.86 -1.85
C THR A 86 -2.13 6.94 -2.71
N GLY A 87 -2.61 7.09 -3.96
CA GLY A 87 -1.95 7.85 -5.00
C GLY A 87 -0.69 7.21 -5.58
N TRP A 88 -0.28 6.04 -5.09
CA TRP A 88 0.93 5.34 -5.52
C TRP A 88 0.69 4.49 -6.79
N PRO A 89 1.57 4.58 -7.80
CA PRO A 89 1.27 4.04 -9.13
C PRO A 89 1.52 2.54 -9.30
N THR A 90 2.31 1.90 -8.43
CA THR A 90 2.86 0.54 -8.67
C THR A 90 2.67 -0.42 -7.50
N PHE A 91 2.92 -1.71 -7.73
CA PHE A 91 3.08 -2.70 -6.68
C PHE A 91 4.54 -3.16 -6.63
N PRO A 92 5.12 -3.39 -5.43
CA PRO A 92 4.43 -3.38 -4.14
C PRO A 92 4.12 -1.98 -3.61
N MET A 93 3.13 -1.88 -2.73
CA MET A 93 2.97 -0.76 -1.81
C MET A 93 3.41 -1.25 -0.44
N VAL A 94 4.42 -0.60 0.15
CA VAL A 94 4.97 -0.98 1.44
C VAL A 94 4.56 0.06 2.48
N PHE A 95 4.00 -0.40 3.58
CA PHE A 95 3.63 0.43 4.72
C PHE A 95 4.49 0.08 5.92
N VAL A 96 4.86 1.10 6.70
CA VAL A 96 5.58 0.99 7.96
C VAL A 96 4.85 1.87 8.99
N HIS A 97 4.30 1.28 10.05
CA HIS A 97 3.47 1.96 11.06
C HIS A 97 2.38 2.85 10.43
N GLY A 98 1.58 2.26 9.52
CA GLY A 98 0.52 2.98 8.80
C GLY A 98 1.00 3.97 7.73
N GLN A 99 2.29 4.28 7.64
CA GLN A 99 2.84 5.22 6.66
C GLN A 99 3.27 4.49 5.38
N LEU A 100 2.79 4.94 4.22
CA LEU A 100 3.27 4.47 2.93
C LEU A 100 4.72 4.92 2.70
N VAL A 101 5.63 3.97 2.53
CA VAL A 101 7.06 4.23 2.27
C VAL A 101 7.47 4.03 0.80
N GLY A 102 6.53 3.61 -0.06
CA GLY A 102 6.71 3.45 -1.50
C GLY A 102 6.74 1.99 -1.94
N GLY A 103 7.60 1.66 -2.91
CA GLY A 103 7.75 0.33 -3.48
C GLY A 103 9.05 -0.36 -3.09
N ALA A 104 9.40 -1.43 -3.82
CA ALA A 104 10.57 -2.26 -3.50
C ALA A 104 11.90 -1.48 -3.55
N SER A 105 12.05 -0.54 -4.48
CA SER A 105 13.26 0.29 -4.59
C SER A 105 13.35 1.33 -3.49
N ASP A 106 12.23 1.90 -3.06
CA ASP A 106 12.18 2.88 -1.97
C ASP A 106 12.50 2.19 -0.63
N LEU A 107 11.90 1.03 -0.39
CA LEU A 107 12.22 0.16 0.74
C LEU A 107 13.71 -0.21 0.78
N GLN A 108 14.29 -0.58 -0.36
CA GLN A 108 15.72 -0.89 -0.44
C GLN A 108 16.59 0.31 -0.03
N ARG A 109 16.21 1.54 -0.39
CA ARG A 109 16.92 2.75 0.02
C ARG A 109 16.78 3.02 1.52
N LEU A 110 15.59 2.84 2.09
CA LEU A 110 15.35 3.00 3.53
C LEU A 110 16.11 1.98 4.38
N LEU A 111 16.26 0.75 3.88
CA LEU A 111 17.12 -0.26 4.50
C LEU A 111 18.59 0.18 4.44
N ALA A 112 19.06 0.60 3.26
CA ALA A 112 20.45 1.01 3.07
C ALA A 112 20.85 2.25 3.88
N SER A 113 19.92 3.21 4.07
CA SER A 113 20.16 4.40 4.89
C SER A 113 20.03 4.15 6.40
N GLY A 114 19.51 2.99 6.81
CA GLY A 114 19.15 2.71 8.20
C GLY A 114 17.89 3.43 8.69
N GLU A 115 17.24 4.22 7.85
CA GLU A 115 16.02 4.96 8.17
C GLU A 115 14.87 4.02 8.53
N LEU A 116 14.76 2.87 7.85
CA LEU A 116 13.72 1.88 8.17
C LEU A 116 13.85 1.37 9.62
N ALA A 117 15.08 1.13 10.08
CA ALA A 117 15.31 0.67 11.45
C ALA A 117 14.97 1.75 12.49
N LEU A 118 15.13 3.04 12.14
CA LEU A 118 14.70 4.15 12.99
C LEU A 118 13.18 4.25 13.05
N MET A 119 12.49 4.08 11.92
CA MET A 119 11.02 4.07 11.87
C MET A 119 10.44 2.97 12.76
N LEU A 120 10.98 1.75 12.69
CA LEU A 120 10.50 0.60 13.47
C LEU A 120 10.76 0.69 14.98
N ARG A 121 11.61 1.62 15.42
CA ARG A 121 11.86 1.89 16.85
C ARG A 121 10.89 2.91 17.42
N GLN A 122 10.19 3.66 16.57
CA GLN A 122 9.18 4.62 17.03
C GLN A 122 7.88 3.84 17.31
N PRO A 123 7.29 3.94 18.50
CA PRO A 123 6.00 3.31 18.77
C PRO A 123 4.92 3.90 17.85
N ASP A 124 3.86 3.12 17.62
CA ASP A 124 2.71 3.53 16.81
C ASP A 124 2.23 4.92 17.22
N ARG A 125 2.12 5.83 16.24
CA ARG A 125 1.50 7.13 16.45
C ARG A 125 -0.02 6.91 16.57
N ALA A 126 -0.49 6.85 17.81
CA ALA A 126 -1.91 6.91 18.15
C ALA A 126 -2.57 8.20 17.67
#